data_AF-G0QU52-F1
#
_entry.id   AF-G0QU52-F1
#
_cell.length_a   1.000
_cell.length_b   1.000
_cell.length_c   1.000
_cell.angle_alpha   90.00
_cell.angle_beta   90.00
_cell.angle_gamma   90.00
#
_symmetry.space_group_name_H-M   'P 1'
#
loop_
_entity.id
_entity.type
_entity.pdbx_description
1 polymer ?
#
loop_
_entity_poly.entity_id
_entity_poly.type
_entity_poly.pdbx_seq_one_letter_code
_entity_poly.pdbx_strand_id
1 'polypeptide(L)'
;MCDLEYIDYGFTEQANSCELFQMPNELLKYEAQSQICRLAYIKVPFGKHKMSKETKQYFEKKIDEKNWEAEFVFQGKNNKVNNVILYENNGQFELENSLNLHFVHAGFARIDQTLPNNPLQDEIFLDIQYQAQQEYIGLWNPQNFDRLSEEEEEYEDEKYFY
;
A
#
# COMPACT_ATOMS: atom_id res chain seq x y z
N MET A 1 -10.77 -23.16 -16.39
CA MET A 1 -10.28 -21.84 -15.95
C MET A 1 -10.00 -21.96 -14.47
N CYS A 2 -8.86 -21.49 -14.02
CA CYS A 2 -8.46 -21.44 -12.62
C CYS A 2 -7.65 -20.16 -12.38
N ASP A 3 -7.68 -19.66 -11.15
CA ASP A 3 -6.82 -18.57 -10.72
C ASP A 3 -5.38 -19.08 -10.55
N LEU A 4 -4.46 -18.45 -11.27
CA LEU A 4 -3.02 -18.70 -11.21
C LEU A 4 -2.35 -17.52 -10.52
N GLU A 5 -1.67 -17.77 -9.40
CA GLU A 5 -0.87 -16.78 -8.70
C GLU A 5 0.60 -16.88 -9.12
N TYR A 6 1.15 -15.79 -9.62
CA TYR A 6 2.56 -15.65 -9.94
C TYR A 6 3.32 -15.22 -8.68
N ILE A 7 3.69 -16.18 -7.84
CA ILE A 7 4.30 -15.95 -6.51
C ILE A 7 5.62 -15.15 -6.53
N ASP A 8 6.30 -15.07 -7.67
CA ASP A 8 7.53 -14.30 -7.82
C ASP A 8 7.30 -12.85 -8.28
N TYR A 9 6.08 -12.53 -8.74
CA TYR A 9 5.71 -11.22 -9.27
C TYR A 9 4.53 -10.58 -8.53
N GLY A 10 3.75 -11.35 -7.76
CA GLY A 10 2.68 -10.85 -6.91
C GLY A 10 1.37 -10.49 -7.63
N PHE A 11 1.10 -11.08 -8.80
CA PHE A 11 -0.17 -10.89 -9.51
C PHE A 11 -0.89 -12.22 -9.79
N THR A 12 -2.21 -12.13 -10.03
CA THR A 12 -3.07 -13.26 -10.35
C THR A 12 -3.66 -13.08 -11.73
N GLU A 13 -3.79 -14.18 -12.48
CA GLU A 13 -4.53 -14.20 -13.74
C GLU A 13 -5.40 -15.45 -13.86
N GLN A 14 -6.36 -15.41 -14.77
CA GLN A 14 -7.17 -16.57 -15.12
C GLN A 14 -6.48 -17.37 -16.22
N ALA A 15 -6.12 -18.61 -15.92
CA ALA A 15 -5.44 -19.51 -16.84
C ALA A 15 -6.28 -20.74 -17.17
N ASN A 16 -6.01 -21.37 -18.32
CA ASN A 16 -6.57 -22.67 -18.61
C ASN A 16 -5.77 -23.75 -17.85
N SER A 17 -6.46 -24.64 -17.15
CA SER A 17 -5.81 -25.73 -16.41
C SER A 17 -5.01 -26.67 -17.31
N CYS A 18 -5.31 -26.72 -18.61
CA CYS A 18 -4.54 -27.47 -19.60
C CYS A 18 -3.16 -26.87 -19.91
N GLU A 19 -2.91 -25.62 -19.53
CA GLU A 19 -1.63 -24.91 -19.72
C GLU A 19 -0.74 -25.00 -18.47
N LEU A 20 -1.23 -25.62 -17.39
CA LEU A 20 -0.51 -25.78 -16.14
C LEU A 20 0.31 -27.08 -16.14
N PHE A 21 1.54 -26.99 -15.64
CA PHE A 21 2.45 -28.11 -15.49
C PHE A 21 2.88 -28.25 -14.04
N GLN A 22 3.24 -29.47 -13.64
CA GLN A 22 3.82 -29.71 -12.34
C GLN A 22 5.19 -29.02 -12.24
N MET A 23 5.40 -28.25 -11.16
CA MET A 23 6.68 -27.59 -10.91
C MET A 23 7.78 -28.64 -10.64
N PRO A 24 8.96 -28.53 -11.30
CA PRO A 24 10.09 -29.40 -11.02
C PRO A 24 10.54 -29.34 -9.55
N ASN A 25 10.90 -30.49 -8.98
CA ASN A 25 11.26 -30.60 -7.56
C ASN A 25 12.47 -29.72 -7.18
N GLU A 26 13.40 -29.52 -8.11
CA GLU A 26 14.57 -28.68 -7.92
C GLU A 26 14.24 -27.19 -7.77
N LEU A 27 13.05 -26.75 -8.19
CA LEU A 27 12.57 -25.37 -8.04
C LEU A 27 11.77 -25.16 -6.76
N LEU A 28 11.17 -26.21 -6.19
CA LEU A 28 10.38 -26.13 -4.95
C LEU A 28 11.17 -25.68 -3.71
N LYS A 29 12.49 -25.65 -3.79
CA LYS A 29 13.37 -25.22 -2.69
C LYS A 29 13.48 -23.69 -2.55
N TYR A 30 13.06 -22.93 -3.56
CA TYR A 30 13.11 -21.47 -3.55
C TYR A 30 11.81 -20.94 -2.95
N GLU A 31 11.94 -20.02 -2.00
CA GLU A 31 10.79 -19.28 -1.47
C GLU A 31 10.22 -18.35 -2.54
N ALA A 32 8.95 -17.98 -2.40
CA ALA A 32 8.33 -16.95 -3.23
C ALA A 32 9.16 -15.67 -3.21
N GLN A 33 9.45 -15.11 -4.38
CA GLN A 33 10.29 -13.91 -4.48
C GLN A 33 9.50 -12.60 -4.25
N SER A 34 8.17 -12.64 -4.32
CA SER A 34 7.33 -11.48 -4.00
C SER A 34 6.80 -11.52 -2.57
N GLN A 35 6.58 -10.34 -1.99
CA GLN A 35 5.97 -10.19 -0.68
C GLN A 35 4.87 -9.14 -0.74
N ILE A 36 3.75 -9.41 -0.06
CA ILE A 36 2.66 -8.45 0.06
C ILE A 36 2.98 -7.46 1.18
N CYS A 37 2.97 -6.19 0.81
CA CYS A 37 3.27 -5.09 1.72
C CYS A 37 2.16 -4.03 1.72
N ARG A 38 2.11 -3.25 2.80
CA ARG A 38 1.28 -2.05 2.94
C ARG A 38 2.19 -0.86 3.28
N LEU A 39 1.88 0.31 2.72
CA LEU A 39 2.53 1.55 3.13
C LEU A 39 2.17 1.84 4.60
N ALA A 40 3.17 1.81 5.47
CA ALA A 40 3.03 2.06 6.89
C ALA A 40 2.53 3.48 7.18
N TYR A 41 1.89 3.63 8.35
CA TYR A 41 1.56 4.91 8.97
C TYR A 41 0.57 5.81 8.20
N ILE A 42 -0.02 5.30 7.12
CA ILE A 42 -1.00 6.04 6.31
C ILE A 42 -2.23 5.18 5.99
N LYS A 43 -3.40 5.81 5.92
CA LYS A 43 -4.64 5.25 5.40
C LYS A 43 -4.94 5.85 4.03
N VAL A 44 -5.03 5.01 3.01
CA VAL A 44 -5.39 5.38 1.63
C VAL A 44 -6.86 5.05 1.34
N PRO A 45 -7.55 5.79 0.45
CA PRO A 45 -8.87 5.41 -0.01
C PRO A 45 -8.83 4.11 -0.80
N PHE A 46 -9.78 3.22 -0.53
CA PHE A 46 -9.89 1.92 -1.19
C PHE A 46 -11.33 1.63 -1.61
N GLY A 47 -11.53 0.53 -2.33
CA GLY A 47 -12.86 0.08 -2.76
C GLY A 47 -13.60 1.14 -3.58
N LYS A 48 -14.83 1.44 -3.15
CA LYS A 48 -15.75 2.35 -3.86
C LYS A 48 -15.50 3.84 -3.59
N HIS A 49 -14.52 4.20 -2.77
CA HIS A 49 -14.19 5.60 -2.50
C HIS A 49 -13.85 6.33 -3.81
N LYS A 50 -14.38 7.54 -4.01
CA LYS A 50 -14.24 8.29 -5.28
C LYS A 50 -12.78 8.47 -5.74
N MET A 51 -11.88 8.61 -4.78
CA MET A 51 -10.45 8.78 -5.02
C MET A 51 -9.64 7.48 -5.15
N SER A 52 -10.22 6.30 -4.95
CA SER A 52 -9.45 5.04 -4.96
C SER A 52 -8.70 4.84 -6.29
N LYS A 53 -9.35 5.15 -7.41
CA LYS A 53 -8.74 5.09 -8.74
C LYS A 53 -7.59 6.09 -8.90
N GLU A 54 -7.78 7.33 -8.47
CA GLU A 54 -6.78 8.40 -8.62
C GLU A 54 -5.56 8.13 -7.72
N THR A 55 -5.79 7.71 -6.47
CA THR A 55 -4.73 7.27 -5.55
C THR A 55 -3.92 6.11 -6.13
N LYS A 56 -4.57 5.11 -6.74
CA LYS A 56 -3.89 4.00 -7.41
C LYS A 56 -3.02 4.50 -8.57
N GLN A 57 -3.55 5.38 -9.42
CA GLN A 57 -2.79 5.95 -10.55
C GLN A 57 -1.60 6.80 -10.07
N TYR A 58 -1.76 7.52 -8.96
CA TYR A 58 -0.66 8.24 -8.33
C TYR A 58 0.44 7.31 -7.84
N PHE A 59 0.07 6.17 -7.22
CA PHE A 59 1.02 5.12 -6.84
C PHE A 59 1.79 4.58 -8.04
N GLU A 60 1.06 4.13 -9.07
CA GLU A 60 1.64 3.53 -10.28
C GLU A 60 2.61 4.50 -10.95
N LYS A 61 2.22 5.77 -11.12
CA LYS A 61 3.09 6.80 -11.69
C LYS A 61 4.34 7.09 -10.85
N LYS A 62 4.26 6.95 -9.52
CA LYS A 62 5.40 7.19 -8.63
C LYS A 62 6.36 6.01 -8.63
N ILE A 63 5.84 4.79 -8.68
CA ILE A 63 6.66 3.58 -8.60
C ILE A 63 7.31 3.22 -9.95
N ASP A 64 6.65 3.56 -11.06
CA ASP A 64 7.13 3.22 -12.40
C ASP A 64 8.52 3.84 -12.68
N GLU A 65 9.36 3.08 -13.38
CA GLU A 65 10.72 3.46 -13.80
C GLU A 65 11.72 3.80 -12.66
N LYS A 66 11.40 3.47 -11.40
CA LYS A 66 12.24 3.78 -10.23
C LYS A 66 12.58 2.55 -9.39
N ASN A 67 13.78 2.56 -8.82
CA ASN A 67 14.18 1.60 -7.78
C ASN A 67 13.82 2.18 -6.41
N TRP A 68 13.21 1.36 -5.56
CA TRP A 68 12.77 1.73 -4.22
C TRP A 68 13.43 0.83 -3.18
N GLU A 69 13.79 1.41 -2.04
CA GLU A 69 14.21 0.68 -0.85
C GLU A 69 13.07 0.64 0.15
N ALA A 70 12.83 -0.54 0.73
CA ALA A 70 11.76 -0.76 1.68
C ALA A 70 12.33 -0.95 3.09
N GLU A 71 11.92 -0.09 4.02
CA GLU A 71 12.16 -0.25 5.45
C GLU A 71 10.97 -0.97 6.09
N PHE A 72 11.21 -2.12 6.71
CA PHE A 72 10.18 -2.93 7.37
C PHE A 72 9.98 -2.44 8.80
N VAL A 73 8.82 -1.84 9.07
CA VAL A 73 8.55 -1.20 10.38
C VAL A 73 7.58 -1.98 11.26
N PHE A 74 6.65 -2.73 10.66
CA PHE A 74 5.73 -3.57 11.42
C PHE A 74 5.29 -4.80 10.63
N GLN A 75 5.46 -5.97 11.21
CA GLN A 75 5.00 -7.24 10.64
C GLN A 75 3.55 -7.49 11.08
N GLY A 76 2.64 -7.66 10.12
CA GLY A 76 1.24 -7.98 10.40
C GLY A 76 1.08 -9.32 11.12
N LYS A 77 -0.05 -9.50 11.80
CA LYS A 77 -0.40 -10.79 12.44
C LYS A 77 -0.35 -11.91 11.38
N ASN A 78 0.17 -13.07 11.75
CA ASN A 78 0.37 -14.24 10.88
C ASN A 78 1.30 -14.03 9.69
N ASN A 79 2.19 -13.02 9.70
CA ASN A 79 3.20 -12.75 8.67
C ASN A 79 2.64 -12.53 7.25
N LYS A 80 1.34 -12.26 7.10
CA LYS A 80 0.70 -12.17 5.78
C LYS A 80 0.99 -10.84 5.06
N VAL A 81 1.12 -9.73 5.80
CA VAL A 81 1.33 -8.40 5.23
C VAL A 81 2.33 -7.63 6.07
N ASN A 82 3.42 -7.19 5.44
CA ASN A 82 4.42 -6.32 6.07
C ASN A 82 4.05 -4.86 5.87
N ASN A 83 4.27 -4.02 6.88
CA ASN A 83 4.11 -2.57 6.77
C ASN A 83 5.48 -1.96 6.54
N VAL A 84 5.60 -1.16 5.49
CA VAL A 84 6.87 -0.64 5.01
C VAL A 84 6.83 0.87 4.80
N ILE A 85 7.98 1.51 4.97
CA ILE A 85 8.26 2.82 4.42
C ILE A 85 9.05 2.62 3.13
N LEU A 86 8.63 3.28 2.04
CA LEU A 86 9.35 3.21 0.77
C LEU A 86 10.12 4.51 0.52
N TYR A 87 11.41 4.38 0.21
CA TYR A 87 12.30 5.46 -0.19
C TYR A 87 12.79 5.24 -1.61
N GLU A 88 12.95 6.31 -2.38
CA GLU A 88 13.61 6.21 -3.68
C GLU A 88 15.09 5.85 -3.47
N ASN A 89 15.64 4.93 -4.27
CA ASN A 89 17.03 4.52 -4.14
C ASN A 89 17.98 5.58 -4.75
N ASN A 90 18.14 6.68 -4.02
CA ASN A 90 19.00 7.81 -4.36
C ASN A 90 19.94 8.21 -3.20
N GLY A 91 19.96 7.42 -2.12
CA GLY A 91 20.77 7.66 -0.91
C GLY A 91 20.15 8.60 0.11
N GLN A 92 18.89 9.03 -0.06
CA GLN A 92 18.15 9.91 0.85
C GLN A 92 17.04 9.12 1.54
N PHE A 93 17.29 8.71 2.79
CA PHE A 93 16.40 7.85 3.58
C PHE A 93 15.71 8.61 4.72
N GLU A 94 15.47 9.90 4.52
CA GLU A 94 14.70 10.72 5.45
C GLU A 94 13.20 10.56 5.20
N LEU A 95 12.40 10.60 6.26
CA LEU A 95 10.95 10.37 6.21
C LEU A 95 10.24 11.38 5.31
N GLU A 96 10.77 12.60 5.22
CA GLU A 96 10.37 13.69 4.33
C GLU A 96 10.36 13.27 2.86
N ASN A 97 11.27 12.36 2.49
CA ASN A 97 11.46 11.87 1.12
C ASN A 97 10.70 10.56 0.86
N SER A 98 10.06 9.99 1.88
CA SER A 98 9.33 8.73 1.75
C SER A 98 8.11 8.85 0.84
N LEU A 99 7.79 7.78 0.12
CA LEU A 99 6.54 7.68 -0.63
C LEU A 99 5.33 7.83 0.29
N ASN A 100 5.42 7.30 1.50
CA ASN A 100 4.36 7.35 2.51
C ASN A 100 3.97 8.80 2.81
N LEU A 101 4.93 9.66 3.11
CA LEU A 101 4.65 11.08 3.37
C LEU A 101 4.21 11.82 2.10
N HIS A 102 4.78 11.49 0.93
CA HIS A 102 4.32 12.06 -0.33
C HIS A 102 2.84 11.80 -0.63
N PHE A 103 2.27 10.69 -0.14
CA PHE A 103 0.84 10.43 -0.23
C PHE A 103 0.02 11.36 0.67
N VAL A 104 0.50 11.65 1.88
CA VAL A 104 -0.16 12.59 2.80
C VAL A 104 -0.12 14.01 2.22
N HIS A 105 1.06 14.45 1.78
CA HIS A 105 1.26 15.77 1.18
C HIS A 105 0.38 15.97 -0.07
N ALA A 106 0.29 14.96 -0.94
CA ALA A 106 -0.56 15.03 -2.13
C ALA A 106 -2.07 14.85 -1.84
N GLY A 107 -2.47 14.71 -0.58
CA GLY A 107 -3.86 14.51 -0.17
C GLY A 107 -4.44 13.16 -0.62
N PHE A 108 -3.61 12.17 -0.92
CA PHE A 108 -4.04 10.81 -1.28
C PHE A 108 -4.08 9.85 -0.09
N ALA A 109 -3.62 10.28 1.08
CA ALA A 109 -3.70 9.51 2.31
C ALA A 109 -3.90 10.41 3.54
N ARG A 110 -4.30 9.78 4.65
CA ARG A 110 -4.32 10.37 5.99
C ARG A 110 -3.29 9.66 6.85
N ILE A 111 -2.72 10.34 7.82
CA ILE A 111 -1.83 9.73 8.81
C ILE A 111 -2.66 8.76 9.67
N ASP A 112 -2.19 7.52 9.76
CA ASP A 112 -2.82 6.46 10.55
C ASP A 112 -2.38 6.53 12.01
N GLN A 113 -3.31 6.84 12.90
CA GLN A 113 -3.03 6.93 14.33
C GLN A 113 -3.02 5.59 15.05
N THR A 114 -3.39 4.49 14.37
CA THR A 114 -3.57 3.17 15.01
C THR A 114 -2.28 2.37 15.13
N LEU A 115 -1.27 2.65 14.29
CA LEU A 115 0.01 1.95 14.33
C LEU A 115 0.92 2.53 15.43
N PRO A 116 1.56 1.68 16.25
CA PRO A 116 2.46 2.13 17.31
C PRO A 116 3.74 2.74 16.73
N ASN A 117 4.41 3.60 17.51
CA ASN A 117 5.68 4.25 17.16
C ASN A 117 5.64 4.97 15.81
N ASN A 118 4.49 5.54 15.44
CA ASN A 118 4.33 6.23 14.17
C ASN A 118 5.11 7.55 14.16
N PRO A 119 6.21 7.68 13.39
CA PRO A 119 6.99 8.91 13.32
C PRO A 119 6.22 10.05 12.62
N LEU A 120 5.21 9.75 11.82
CA LEU A 120 4.34 10.76 11.18
C LEU A 120 3.41 11.47 12.18
N GLN A 121 3.40 11.07 13.45
CA GLN A 121 2.68 11.80 14.50
C GLN A 121 3.49 12.98 15.07
N ASP A 122 4.75 13.14 14.68
CA ASP A 122 5.50 14.35 15.01
C ASP A 122 4.83 15.59 14.39
N GLU A 123 4.89 16.71 15.11
CA GLU A 123 4.20 17.97 14.78
C GLU A 123 4.50 18.44 13.35
N ILE A 124 5.76 18.32 12.91
CA ILE A 124 6.21 18.67 11.57
C ILE A 124 5.43 17.91 10.47
N PHE A 125 5.11 16.63 10.67
CA PHE A 125 4.40 15.84 9.66
C PHE A 125 2.88 16.01 9.76
N LEU A 126 2.36 16.25 10.97
CA LEU A 126 0.96 16.64 11.15
C LEU A 126 0.65 17.96 10.46
N ASP A 127 1.59 18.91 10.46
CA ASP A 127 1.46 20.18 9.74
C ASP A 127 1.28 19.98 8.23
N ILE A 128 1.93 18.97 7.63
CA ILE A 128 1.77 18.64 6.20
C ILE A 128 0.33 18.19 5.93
N GLN A 129 -0.22 17.30 6.76
CA GLN A 129 -1.61 16.90 6.63
C GLN A 129 -2.56 18.08 6.85
N TYR A 130 -2.28 18.92 7.84
CA TYR A 130 -3.07 20.11 8.14
C TYR A 130 -3.07 21.10 6.97
N GLN A 131 -1.94 21.33 6.32
CA GLN A 131 -1.85 22.16 5.12
C GLN A 131 -2.72 21.59 3.98
N ALA A 132 -2.61 20.28 3.70
CA ALA A 132 -3.46 19.64 2.70
C ALA A 132 -4.96 19.76 3.03
N GLN A 133 -5.32 19.78 4.31
CA GLN A 133 -6.70 20.04 4.78
C GLN A 133 -7.15 21.48 4.51
N GLN A 134 -6.33 22.47 4.88
CA GLN A 134 -6.66 23.89 4.68
C GLN A 134 -6.77 24.26 3.20
N GLU A 135 -5.98 23.61 2.36
CA GLU A 135 -5.97 23.82 0.91
C GLU A 135 -6.98 22.96 0.15
N TYR A 136 -7.77 22.13 0.86
CA TYR A 136 -8.79 21.25 0.27
C TYR A 136 -8.20 20.31 -0.81
N ILE A 137 -7.00 19.79 -0.59
CA ILE A 137 -6.29 18.92 -1.54
C ILE A 137 -6.79 17.48 -1.41
N GLY A 138 -7.04 16.82 -2.54
CA GLY A 138 -7.33 15.39 -2.60
C GLY A 138 -8.50 14.98 -1.71
N LEU A 139 -8.23 14.12 -0.72
CA LEU A 139 -9.20 13.58 0.26
C LEU A 139 -9.91 14.67 1.06
N TRP A 140 -9.32 15.86 1.14
CA TRP A 140 -9.84 16.99 1.91
C TRP A 140 -10.71 17.93 1.05
N ASN A 141 -10.79 17.69 -0.25
CA ASN A 141 -11.71 18.41 -1.11
C ASN A 141 -13.16 18.05 -0.75
N PRO A 142 -14.07 19.03 -0.53
CA PRO A 142 -15.45 18.74 -0.20
C PRO A 142 -16.21 17.84 -1.18
N GLN A 143 -15.81 17.84 -2.45
CA GLN A 143 -16.40 16.97 -3.47
C GLN A 143 -15.99 15.50 -3.32
N ASN A 144 -14.84 15.27 -2.67
CA ASN A 144 -14.22 13.98 -2.41
C ASN A 144 -14.50 13.46 -1.01
N PHE A 145 -15.24 14.21 -0.16
CA PHE A 145 -15.74 13.68 1.11
C PHE A 145 -16.75 12.56 0.84
N ASP A 146 -16.22 11.37 0.65
CA ASP A 146 -16.83 10.15 1.14
C ASP A 146 -16.25 9.90 2.54
N ARG A 147 -17.03 9.31 3.44
CA ARG A 147 -16.39 8.67 4.59
C ARG A 147 -15.43 7.64 3.98
N LEU A 148 -14.13 7.73 4.25
CA LEU A 148 -13.27 6.53 4.21
C LEU A 148 -14.04 5.55 5.08
N SER A 149 -14.71 4.60 4.45
CA SER A 149 -15.95 4.00 4.96
C SER A 149 -15.81 3.70 6.45
N GLU A 150 -16.72 4.23 7.26
CA GLU A 150 -16.95 3.77 8.64
C GLU A 150 -17.43 2.30 8.68
N GLU A 151 -17.38 1.57 7.55
CA GLU A 151 -17.26 0.11 7.49
C GLU A 151 -15.82 -0.29 7.90
N GLU A 152 -15.39 0.12 9.10
CA GLU A 152 -14.50 -0.67 9.95
C GLU A 152 -15.36 -1.71 10.72
N GLU A 153 -16.40 -2.27 10.07
CA GLU A 153 -16.86 -3.61 10.44
C GLU A 153 -15.72 -4.53 10.06
N GLU A 154 -15.12 -5.17 11.08
CA GLU A 154 -14.42 -6.45 11.00
C GLU A 154 -14.43 -7.07 9.59
N TYR A 155 -13.47 -6.68 8.75
CA TYR A 155 -13.00 -7.60 7.72
C TYR A 155 -12.16 -8.64 8.46
N GLU A 156 -12.86 -9.50 9.22
CA GLU A 156 -12.40 -10.86 9.48
C GLU A 156 -11.94 -11.43 8.13
N ASP A 157 -10.62 -11.66 8.05
CA ASP A 157 -9.85 -12.71 7.35
C ASP A 157 -10.42 -13.50 6.12
N GLU A 158 -11.56 -13.18 5.52
CA GLU A 158 -12.24 -14.04 4.54
C GLU A 158 -12.90 -13.24 3.40
N LYS A 159 -12.13 -12.56 2.53
CA LYS A 159 -12.63 -12.27 1.17
C LYS A 159 -11.64 -11.87 0.07
N TYR A 160 -10.37 -12.16 0.27
CA TYR A 160 -9.46 -12.36 -0.85
C TYR A 160 -8.96 -13.80 -0.73
N PHE A 161 -8.95 -14.54 -1.83
CA PHE A 161 -8.69 -15.99 -1.97
C PHE A 161 -9.90 -16.91 -1.84
N TYR A 162 -10.65 -17.02 -2.94
CA TYR A 162 -11.02 -18.31 -3.53
C TYR A 162 -10.60 -18.30 -4.98
#